data_AF-M0LPM0-F1
#
_entry.id   AF-M0LPM0-F1
#
_cell.length_a   1.000
_cell.length_b   1.000
_cell.length_c   1.000
_cell.angle_alpha   90.00
_cell.angle_beta   90.00
_cell.angle_gamma   90.00
#
_symmetry.space_group_name_H-M   'P 1'
#
loop_
_entity.id
_entity.type
_entity.pdbx_description
1 polymer ?
#
loop_
_entity_poly.entity_id
_entity_poly.type
_entity_poly.pdbx_seq_one_letter_code
_entity_poly.pdbx_strand_id
1 'polypeptide(L)' 'MEASIDLPDGLVRVKGLCWIAGREDQAITMSYAGTETSLEVTGRWIARFSEERKEAYRQGQPDLA' A
#
# COMPACT_ATOMS: atom_id res chain seq x y z
N MET A 1 13.41 -11.83 8.54
CA MET A 1 12.14 -12.47 8.15
C MET A 1 12.18 -12.60 6.65
N GLU A 2 12.52 -13.77 6.13
CA GLU A 2 12.36 -14.06 4.71
C GLU A 2 10.95 -14.61 4.52
N ALA A 3 10.11 -13.87 3.82
CA ALA A 3 8.85 -14.43 3.35
C ALA A 3 9.17 -15.24 2.08
N SER A 4 9.03 -16.56 2.14
CA SER A 4 9.00 -17.36 0.92
C SER A 4 7.71 -17.03 0.18
N ILE A 5 7.81 -16.26 -0.89
CA ILE A 5 6.66 -15.93 -1.72
C ILE A 5 6.62 -16.97 -2.85
N ASP A 6 5.55 -17.76 -2.87
CA ASP A 6 5.20 -18.56 -4.04
C ASP A 6 4.64 -17.61 -5.11
N LEU A 7 5.43 -17.37 -6.16
CA LEU A 7 5.11 -16.41 -7.21
C LEU A 7 4.70 -17.15 -8.48
N PRO A 8 3.68 -16.65 -9.21
CA PRO A 8 3.29 -17.24 -10.48
C PRO A 8 4.47 -17.28 -11.47
N ASP A 9 4.55 -18.36 -12.25
CA ASP A 9 5.51 -18.47 -13.34
C ASP A 9 5.38 -17.30 -14.32
N GLY A 10 6.53 -16.75 -14.74
CA GLY A 10 6.58 -15.63 -15.67
C GLY A 10 6.31 -14.25 -15.05
N LEU A 11 6.16 -14.14 -13.72
CA LEU A 11 6.01 -12.85 -13.06
C LEU A 11 7.30 -12.01 -13.17
N VAL A 12 7.24 -10.94 -13.98
CA VAL A 12 8.38 -10.02 -14.17
C VAL A 12 8.40 -8.89 -13.14
N ARG A 13 7.23 -8.36 -12.77
CA ARG A 13 7.12 -7.19 -11.88
C ARG A 13 5.77 -7.12 -11.17
N VAL A 14 5.78 -6.65 -9.91
CA VAL A 14 4.58 -6.22 -9.17
C VAL A 14 4.84 -4.87 -8.53
N LYS A 15 3.81 -4.02 -8.50
CA LYS A 15 3.76 -2.83 -7.65
C LYS A 15 2.37 -2.76 -7.01
N GLY A 16 2.30 -2.39 -5.75
CA GLY A 16 1.03 -2.24 -5.07
C GLY A 16 1.16 -1.57 -3.72
N LEU A 17 0.05 -1.02 -3.26
CA LEU A 17 -0.08 -0.53 -1.89
C LEU A 17 -0.43 -1.70 -0.98
N CYS A 18 0.23 -1.82 0.17
CA CYS A 18 -0.08 -2.83 1.17
C CYS A 18 -0.32 -2.21 2.55
N TRP A 19 -1.19 -2.86 3.31
CA TRP A 19 -1.39 -2.59 4.72
C TRP A 19 -0.65 -3.67 5.53
N ILE A 20 0.08 -3.26 6.56
CA ILE A 20 0.82 -4.16 7.44
C ILE A 20 0.27 -4.00 8.86
N ALA A 21 -0.18 -5.11 9.45
CA ALA A 21 -0.64 -5.12 10.84
C ALA A 21 0.46 -4.62 11.79
N GLY A 22 0.10 -3.76 12.75
CA GLY A 22 1.04 -3.08 13.64
C GLY A 22 1.71 -1.83 13.03
N ARG A 23 1.39 -1.48 11.79
CA ARG A 23 1.85 -0.26 11.10
C ARG A 23 0.67 0.54 10.56
N GLU A 24 -0.38 0.69 11.37
CA GLU A 24 -1.66 1.21 10.92
C GLU A 24 -1.59 2.64 10.42
N ASP A 25 -0.62 3.43 10.89
CA ASP A 25 -0.41 4.81 10.47
C ASP A 25 0.36 4.94 9.15
N GLN A 26 0.93 3.86 8.61
CA GLN A 26 1.80 3.90 7.43
C GLN A 26 1.08 3.37 6.19
N ALA A 27 1.11 4.17 5.12
CA ALA A 27 0.85 3.69 3.77
C ALA A 27 2.17 3.14 3.21
N ILE A 28 2.20 1.87 2.83
CA ILE A 28 3.42 1.19 2.41
C ILE A 28 3.25 0.72 0.97
N THR A 29 4.21 1.03 0.12
CA THR A 29 4.27 0.49 -1.24
C THR A 29 5.19 -0.71 -1.27
N MET A 30 4.71 -1.80 -1.86
CA MET A 30 5.50 -2.97 -2.22
C MET A 30 5.91 -2.89 -3.69
N SER A 31 7.18 -3.18 -3.97
CA SER A 31 7.68 -3.39 -5.32
C SER A 31 8.44 -4.70 -5.38
N TYR A 32 8.15 -5.50 -6.41
CA TYR A 32 8.89 -6.69 -6.78
C TYR A 32 9.34 -6.55 -8.23
N ALA A 33 10.60 -6.85 -8.53
CA ALA A 33 11.13 -6.93 -9.89
C ALA A 33 12.27 -7.96 -9.96
N GLY A 34 12.11 -9.01 -10.78
CA GLY A 34 13.10 -10.08 -10.85
C GLY A 34 13.27 -10.78 -9.50
N THR A 35 14.41 -10.64 -8.83
CA THR A 35 14.63 -11.22 -7.49
C THR A 35 14.60 -10.19 -6.37
N GLU A 36 14.35 -8.93 -6.69
CA GLU A 36 14.41 -7.83 -5.73
C GLU A 36 13.00 -7.49 -5.22
N THR A 37 12.86 -7.43 -3.91
CA THR A 37 11.63 -7.00 -3.23
C THR A 37 11.94 -5.85 -2.29
N SER A 38 11.14 -4.77 -2.38
CA SER A 38 11.23 -3.64 -1.47
C SER A 38 9.87 -3.26 -0.90
N LEU A 39 9.91 -2.75 0.33
CA LEU A 39 8.79 -2.14 1.04
C LEU A 39 9.22 -0.74 1.48
N GLU A 40 8.44 0.26 1.11
CA GLU A 40 8.74 1.67 1.41
C GLU A 40 7.54 2.35 2.05
N VAL A 41 7.77 3.14 3.11
CA VAL A 41 6.73 4.01 3.67
C VAL A 41 6.54 5.18 2.71
N THR A 42 5.43 5.18 1.98
CA THR A 42 5.09 6.20 0.98
C THR A 42 4.24 7.32 1.56
N GLY A 43 3.72 7.16 2.79
CA GLY A 43 3.01 8.21 3.49
C GLY A 43 2.22 7.69 4.68
N ARG A 44 1.19 8.46 5.06
CA ARG A 44 0.26 8.09 6.12
C ARG A 44 -0.99 7.43 5.55
N TRP A 45 -1.44 6.35 6.19
CA TRP A 45 -2.63 5.63 5.75
C TRP A 45 -3.88 6.52 5.86
N ILE A 46 -4.67 6.62 4.80
CA ILE A 46 -5.83 7.56 4.74
C ILE A 46 -6.87 7.26 5.83
N ALA A 47 -7.05 5.98 6.20
CA ALA A 47 -7.96 5.60 7.27
C ALA A 47 -7.51 6.09 8.66
N ARG A 48 -6.27 6.59 8.79
CA ARG A 48 -5.72 7.20 10.01
C ARG A 48 -5.70 8.74 9.99
N PHE A 49 -6.26 9.38 8.98
CA PHE A 49 -6.48 10.82 9.01
C PHE A 49 -7.56 11.21 10.03
N SER A 50 -7.65 12.50 10.36
CA SER A 50 -8.82 13.03 11.07
C SER A 50 -10.08 12.89 10.20
N GLU A 51 -11.25 12.84 10.83
CA GLU A 51 -12.52 12.73 10.10
C GLU A 51 -12.73 13.88 9.12
N GLU A 52 -12.38 15.11 9.51
CA GLU A 52 -12.42 16.29 8.64
C GLU A 52 -11.57 16.10 7.36
N ARG A 53 -10.36 15.54 7.49
CA ARG A 53 -9.49 15.27 6.33
C ARG A 53 -10.05 14.13 5.49
N LYS A 54 -10.56 13.05 6.11
CA LYS A 54 -11.20 11.96 5.37
C LYS A 54 -12.40 12.45 4.55
N GLU A 55 -13.22 13.34 5.12
CA GLU A 55 -14.35 13.96 4.44
C GLU A 55 -13.88 14.80 3.25
N ALA A 56 -12.87 15.65 3.43
CA ALA A 56 -12.32 16.45 2.34
C ALA A 56 -11.84 15.58 1.16
N TYR A 57 -11.21 14.43 1.44
CA TYR A 57 -10.82 13.48 0.39
C TYR A 57 -12.03 12.83 -0.31
N ARG A 58 -13.08 12.44 0.43
CA ARG A 58 -14.30 11.86 -0.15
C ARG A 58 -15.04 12.86 -1.05
N GLN A 59 -15.18 14.10 -0.61
CA GLN A 59 -15.81 15.17 -1.39
C GLN A 59 -15.02 15.50 -2.68
N GLY A 60 -13.69 15.35 -2.63
CA GLY A 60 -12.83 15.52 -3.81
C GLY A 60 -12.89 14.38 -4.83
N GLN A 61 -13.48 13.22 -4.46
CA GLN A 61 -13.62 12.05 -5.33
C GLN A 61 -15.06 11.52 -5.31
N PRO A 62 -16.04 12.30 -5.79
CA PRO A 62 -17.46 11.98 -5.68
C PRO A 62 -17.86 10.68 -6.40
N ASP A 63 -17.10 10.27 -7.42
CA ASP A 63 -17.36 9.07 -8.22
C ASP A 63 -16.82 7.77 -7.58
N LEU A 64 -16.12 7.86 -6.44
CA LEU A 64 -15.60 6.71 -5.69
C LEU A 64 -16.51 6.26 -4.54
N ALA A 65 -17.71 6.83 -4.43
CA ALA A 65 -18.67 6.56 -3.34
C ALA A 65 -19.36 5.21 -3.47
#